data_AF-A0A257VTX8-F1
#
_entry.id   AF-A0A257VTX8-F1
#
_cell.length_a   1.000
_cell.length_b   1.000
_cell.length_c   1.000
_cell.angle_alpha   90.00
_cell.angle_beta   90.00
_cell.angle_gamma   90.00
#
_symmetry.space_group_name_H-M   'P 1'
#
loop_
_entity.id
_entity.type
_entity.pdbx_description
1 polymer ?
#
loop_
_entity_poly.entity_id
_entity_poly.type
_entity_poly.pdbx_seq_one_letter_code
_entity_poly.pdbx_strand_id
1 'polypeptide(L)'
;VILVHQPTEKGVETLANRIRERIANEPFVDGERSLNVTCSLGAAIAIPGRRERNVGERLVAAADQAMYAAKTNGRNRTVVTSLVSEEDRHLQQQVTAHRFSRWLVQKRLLDVPAVSRALLECWGRTIFSAHERLPPPFSSAPLLPLPGRAGLRHRAGHWHLVGQALAVAQVGMVLQDQDQSEDRFGVLAIRRQLLTPAQLVHLLTLQHECPKQLVAAIIRLGLIPPDVATKALEDYSAEQAALLGSSPALVH
;
A
#
# COMPACT_ATOMS: atom_id res chain seq x y z
N VAL A 1 -10.84 -12.54 16.93
CA VAL A 1 -10.50 -11.26 16.27
C VAL A 1 -9.46 -11.53 15.20
N ILE A 2 -9.62 -11.01 13.99
CA ILE A 2 -8.66 -11.14 12.89
C ILE A 2 -8.06 -9.76 12.65
N LEU A 3 -6.74 -9.65 12.64
CA LEU A 3 -6.02 -8.42 12.30
C LEU A 3 -5.41 -8.58 10.92
N VAL A 4 -5.59 -7.56 10.08
CA VAL A 4 -5.09 -7.53 8.71
C VAL A 4 -4.13 -6.36 8.57
N HIS A 5 -2.93 -6.62 8.08
CA HIS A 5 -1.92 -5.58 7.88
C HIS A 5 -2.08 -4.94 6.50
N GLN A 6 -2.13 -3.60 6.45
CA GLN A 6 -2.19 -2.79 5.23
C GLN A 6 -3.28 -3.18 4.20
N PRO A 7 -4.52 -3.52 4.61
CA PRO A 7 -5.56 -3.78 3.64
C PRO A 7 -6.06 -2.50 2.98
N THR A 8 -6.66 -2.62 1.81
CA THR A 8 -7.56 -1.57 1.28
C THR A 8 -8.95 -1.73 1.88
N GLU A 9 -9.79 -0.69 1.86
CA GLU A 9 -11.19 -0.78 2.31
C GLU A 9 -11.92 -1.94 1.61
N LYS A 10 -11.78 -2.02 0.27
CA LYS A 10 -12.35 -3.13 -0.52
C LYS A 10 -11.72 -4.49 -0.20
N GLY A 11 -10.44 -4.51 0.13
CA GLY A 11 -9.69 -5.71 0.50
C GLY A 11 -10.21 -6.33 1.79
N VAL A 12 -10.48 -5.51 2.82
CA VAL A 12 -11.10 -5.97 4.07
C VAL A 12 -12.47 -6.59 3.81
N GLU A 13 -13.32 -5.90 3.04
CA GLU A 13 -14.65 -6.39 2.68
C GLU A 13 -14.57 -7.74 1.94
N THR A 14 -13.68 -7.84 0.95
CA THR A 14 -13.48 -9.06 0.15
C THR A 14 -13.01 -10.22 1.03
N LEU A 15 -12.05 -9.98 1.92
CA LEU A 15 -11.55 -10.99 2.85
C LEU A 15 -12.65 -11.48 3.80
N ALA A 16 -13.41 -10.56 4.39
CA ALA A 16 -14.49 -10.89 5.32
C ALA A 16 -15.60 -11.69 4.60
N ASN A 17 -16.02 -11.27 3.39
CA ASN A 17 -16.99 -12.04 2.61
C ASN A 17 -16.48 -13.43 2.24
N ARG A 18 -15.20 -13.57 1.89
CA ARG A 18 -14.60 -14.88 1.62
C ARG A 18 -14.65 -15.81 2.83
N ILE A 19 -14.39 -15.30 4.04
CA ILE A 19 -14.50 -16.07 5.29
C ILE A 19 -15.96 -16.48 5.53
N ARG A 20 -16.88 -15.54 5.38
CA ARG A 20 -18.32 -15.78 5.55
C ARG A 20 -18.85 -16.86 4.61
N GLU A 21 -18.49 -16.77 3.33
CA GLU A 21 -18.91 -17.73 2.31
C GLU A 21 -18.31 -19.11 2.53
N ARG A 22 -17.05 -19.19 2.96
CA ARG A 22 -16.43 -20.46 3.38
C ARG A 22 -17.22 -21.11 4.51
N ILE A 23 -17.52 -20.37 5.57
CA ILE A 23 -18.29 -20.88 6.72
C ILE A 23 -19.70 -21.33 6.28
N ALA A 24 -20.38 -20.55 5.44
CA ALA A 24 -21.73 -20.89 4.99
C ALA A 24 -21.78 -22.12 4.07
N ASN A 25 -20.70 -22.42 3.35
CA ASN A 25 -20.62 -23.51 2.38
C ASN A 25 -19.91 -24.77 2.93
N GLU A 26 -19.48 -24.75 4.19
CA GLU A 26 -18.78 -25.86 4.84
C GLU A 26 -19.60 -26.36 6.04
N PRO A 27 -20.44 -27.39 5.85
CA PRO A 27 -21.27 -27.93 6.92
C PRO A 27 -20.43 -28.47 8.08
N PHE A 28 -20.85 -28.19 9.31
CA PHE A 28 -20.23 -28.79 10.48
C PHE A 28 -20.78 -30.20 10.67
N VAL A 29 -19.90 -31.19 10.68
CA VAL A 29 -20.25 -32.60 10.87
C VAL A 29 -19.92 -33.01 12.30
N ASP A 30 -20.93 -33.49 13.03
CA ASP A 30 -20.81 -34.06 14.37
C ASP A 30 -21.48 -35.44 14.39
N GLY A 31 -20.67 -36.48 14.15
CA GLY A 31 -21.15 -37.84 13.91
C GLY A 31 -22.02 -37.93 12.66
N GLU A 32 -23.28 -38.35 12.83
CA GLU A 32 -24.27 -38.43 11.74
C GLU A 32 -25.01 -37.09 11.50
N ARG A 33 -24.80 -36.07 12.34
CA ARG A 33 -25.48 -34.78 12.21
C ARG A 33 -24.65 -33.83 11.36
N SER A 34 -25.31 -33.20 10.39
CA SER A 34 -24.75 -32.10 9.59
C SER A 34 -25.48 -30.81 9.91
N LEU A 35 -24.73 -29.77 10.28
CA LEU A 35 -25.25 -28.46 10.66
C LEU A 35 -24.72 -27.40 9.69
N ASN A 36 -25.64 -26.76 8.96
CA ASN A 36 -25.32 -25.58 8.17
C ASN A 36 -25.36 -24.35 9.07
N VAL A 37 -24.19 -23.84 9.41
CA VAL A 37 -24.05 -22.59 10.18
C VAL A 37 -23.66 -21.45 9.26
N THR A 38 -24.01 -20.24 9.66
CA THR A 38 -23.56 -19.02 8.99
C THR A 38 -22.97 -18.08 10.02
N CYS A 39 -22.17 -17.11 9.57
CA CYS A 39 -21.63 -16.07 10.43
C CYS A 39 -22.03 -14.67 9.94
N SER A 40 -22.16 -13.73 10.87
CA SER A 40 -22.26 -12.30 10.56
C SER A 40 -20.96 -11.65 10.99
N LEU A 41 -20.31 -10.91 10.08
CA LEU A 41 -18.99 -10.34 10.30
C LEU A 41 -19.08 -8.82 10.31
N GLY A 42 -18.43 -8.21 11.31
CA GLY A 42 -18.13 -6.80 11.34
C GLY A 42 -16.63 -6.59 11.13
N ALA A 43 -16.26 -5.63 10.31
CA ALA A 43 -14.88 -5.24 10.14
C ALA A 43 -14.74 -3.72 10.24
N ALA A 44 -13.59 -3.26 10.70
CA ALA A 44 -13.23 -1.86 10.70
C ALA A 44 -11.83 -1.67 10.12
N ILE A 45 -11.62 -0.54 9.46
CA ILE A 45 -10.32 -0.14 8.90
C ILE A 45 -10.01 1.29 9.34
N ALA A 46 -8.75 1.54 9.70
CA ALA A 46 -8.24 2.85 10.07
C ALA A 46 -6.79 2.98 9.59
N ILE A 47 -6.33 4.22 9.41
CA ILE A 47 -4.91 4.53 9.28
C ILE A 47 -4.48 5.21 10.58
N PRO A 48 -3.72 4.53 11.45
CA PRO A 48 -3.37 5.07 12.76
C PRO A 48 -2.54 6.34 12.63
N GLY A 49 -2.86 7.36 13.44
CA GLY A 49 -1.95 8.46 13.72
C GLY A 49 -0.71 7.98 14.50
N ARG A 50 0.41 8.71 14.42
CA ARG A 50 1.69 8.28 15.04
C ARG A 50 1.60 8.18 16.56
N ARG A 51 0.80 9.04 17.18
CA ARG A 51 0.60 9.13 18.63
C ARG A 51 -0.85 8.86 19.04
N GLU A 52 -1.64 8.32 18.12
CA GLU A 52 -3.02 7.93 18.39
C GLU A 52 -3.06 6.66 19.26
N ARG A 53 -3.18 6.86 20.58
CA ARG A 53 -3.13 5.76 21.56
C ARG A 53 -4.40 4.91 21.60
N ASN A 54 -5.54 5.45 21.19
CA ASN A 54 -6.85 4.81 21.28
C ASN A 54 -7.32 4.18 19.97
N VAL A 55 -6.47 4.12 18.92
CA VAL A 55 -6.86 3.56 17.62
C VAL A 55 -7.33 2.10 17.72
N GLY A 56 -6.70 1.30 18.59
CA GLY A 56 -7.07 -0.10 18.80
C GLY A 56 -8.47 -0.26 19.40
N GLU A 57 -8.79 0.49 20.45
CA GLU A 57 -10.11 0.50 21.08
C GLU A 57 -11.19 0.98 20.11
N ARG A 58 -10.92 2.06 19.36
CA ARG A 58 -11.81 2.58 18.33
C ARG A 58 -12.07 1.56 17.22
N LEU A 59 -11.04 0.85 16.75
CA LEU A 59 -11.17 -0.19 15.73
C LEU A 59 -12.03 -1.37 16.22
N VAL A 60 -11.80 -1.84 17.44
CA VAL A 60 -12.60 -2.94 18.03
C VAL A 60 -14.05 -2.50 18.19
N ALA A 61 -14.29 -1.33 18.78
CA ALA A 61 -15.64 -0.81 18.97
C ALA A 61 -16.39 -0.64 17.63
N ALA A 62 -15.72 -0.10 16.60
CA ALA A 62 -16.31 0.05 15.28
C ALA A 62 -16.59 -1.30 14.60
N ALA A 63 -15.69 -2.29 14.75
CA ALA A 63 -15.90 -3.62 14.21
C ALA A 63 -17.05 -4.36 14.92
N ASP A 64 -17.18 -4.20 16.23
CA ASP A 64 -18.29 -4.75 17.01
C ASP A 64 -19.64 -4.12 16.63
N GLN A 65 -19.68 -2.79 16.46
CA GLN A 65 -20.87 -2.10 15.96
C GLN A 65 -21.25 -2.58 14.56
N ALA A 66 -20.27 -2.75 13.66
CA ALA A 66 -20.49 -3.30 12.33
C ALA A 66 -21.03 -4.75 12.39
N MET A 67 -20.49 -5.58 13.29
CA MET A 67 -20.96 -6.95 13.50
C MET A 67 -22.40 -6.95 14.01
N TYR A 68 -22.71 -6.06 14.94
CA TYR A 68 -24.07 -5.91 15.46
C TYR A 68 -25.04 -5.52 14.34
N ALA A 69 -24.69 -4.53 13.52
CA ALA A 69 -25.46 -4.14 12.34
C ALA A 69 -25.64 -5.31 11.34
N ALA A 70 -24.60 -6.13 11.14
CA ALA A 70 -24.69 -7.32 10.31
C ALA A 70 -25.71 -8.33 10.87
N LYS A 71 -25.75 -8.51 12.20
CA LYS A 71 -26.70 -9.41 12.88
C LYS A 71 -28.14 -8.90 12.82
N THR A 72 -28.36 -7.60 13.02
CA THR A 72 -29.71 -7.02 13.05
C THR A 72 -30.30 -6.85 11.67
N ASN A 73 -29.49 -6.58 10.64
CA ASN A 73 -29.98 -6.31 9.29
C ASN A 73 -30.24 -7.54 8.43
N GLY A 74 -30.28 -8.76 9.01
CA GLY A 74 -30.64 -9.99 8.29
C GLY A 74 -29.57 -11.08 8.33
N ARG A 75 -28.54 -10.95 9.18
CA ARG A 75 -27.47 -11.95 9.41
C ARG A 75 -26.76 -12.35 8.11
N ASN A 76 -25.92 -13.38 8.18
CA ASN A 76 -25.15 -13.96 7.08
C ASN A 76 -24.60 -12.91 6.10
N ARG A 77 -24.00 -11.84 6.64
CA ARG A 77 -23.46 -10.72 5.87
C ARG A 77 -22.26 -10.10 6.54
N THR A 78 -21.57 -9.30 5.75
CA THR A 78 -20.45 -8.48 6.20
C THR A 78 -20.89 -7.02 6.22
N VAL A 79 -20.53 -6.30 7.28
CA VAL A 79 -20.58 -4.83 7.32
C VAL A 79 -19.17 -4.34 7.61
N VAL A 80 -18.71 -3.34 6.86
CA VAL A 80 -17.40 -2.73 7.03
C VAL A 80 -17.55 -1.26 7.36
N THR A 81 -16.90 -0.82 8.43
CA THR A 81 -16.83 0.58 8.83
C THR A 81 -15.44 1.13 8.50
N SER A 82 -15.37 2.20 7.71
CA SER A 82 -14.12 2.92 7.50
C SER A 82 -14.01 4.07 8.50
N LEU A 83 -12.92 4.08 9.26
CA LEU A 83 -12.49 5.19 10.12
C LEU A 83 -11.39 6.03 9.43
N VAL A 84 -11.12 5.77 8.15
CA VAL A 84 -10.14 6.51 7.34
C VAL A 84 -10.73 7.88 6.99
N SER A 85 -9.93 8.94 7.16
CA SER A 85 -10.38 10.30 6.81
C SER A 85 -10.54 10.48 5.30
N GLU A 86 -11.28 11.50 4.87
CA GLU A 86 -11.45 11.81 3.44
C GLU A 86 -10.12 12.17 2.78
N GLU A 87 -9.23 12.90 3.47
CA GLU A 87 -7.91 13.26 2.95
C GLU A 87 -7.04 12.03 2.72
N ASP A 88 -7.05 11.10 3.69
CA ASP A 88 -6.34 9.83 3.58
C ASP A 88 -6.90 8.96 2.46
N ARG A 89 -8.22 8.93 2.29
CA ARG A 89 -8.87 8.20 1.20
C ARG A 89 -8.48 8.80 -0.15
N HIS A 90 -8.49 10.12 -0.29
CA HIS A 90 -8.07 10.79 -1.52
C HIS A 90 -6.60 10.49 -1.85
N LEU A 91 -5.71 10.58 -0.87
CA LEU A 91 -4.30 10.24 -1.04
C LEU A 91 -4.12 8.78 -1.46
N GLN A 92 -4.80 7.83 -0.80
CA GLN A 92 -4.75 6.42 -1.17
C GLN A 92 -5.29 6.14 -2.58
N GLN A 93 -6.33 6.86 -3.01
CA GLN A 93 -6.85 6.79 -4.38
C GLN A 93 -5.81 7.27 -5.38
N GLN A 94 -5.15 8.40 -5.13
CA GLN A 94 -4.07 8.90 -5.97
C GLN A 94 -2.91 7.92 -6.03
N VAL A 95 -2.44 7.41 -4.89
CA VAL A 95 -1.38 6.39 -4.83
C VAL A 95 -1.76 5.14 -5.61
N THR A 96 -2.99 4.64 -5.44
CA THR A 96 -3.48 3.46 -6.18
C THR A 96 -3.51 3.71 -7.68
N ALA A 97 -3.97 4.89 -8.12
CA ALA A 97 -4.04 5.25 -9.53
C ALA A 97 -2.65 5.30 -10.20
N HIS A 98 -1.60 5.65 -9.46
CA HIS A 98 -0.24 5.76 -9.98
C HIS A 98 0.56 4.46 -9.92
N ARG A 99 0.02 3.36 -9.37
CA ARG A 99 0.74 2.06 -9.31
C ARG A 99 1.05 1.52 -10.71
N PHE A 100 2.22 0.92 -10.87
CA PHE A 100 2.64 0.31 -12.13
C PHE A 100 1.72 -0.84 -12.55
N SER A 101 1.23 -1.63 -11.60
CA SER A 101 0.18 -2.64 -11.80
C SER A 101 -1.08 -2.07 -12.46
N ARG A 102 -1.55 -0.90 -12.02
CA ARG A 102 -2.74 -0.23 -12.57
C ARG A 102 -2.44 0.38 -13.94
N TRP A 103 -1.25 0.93 -14.11
CA TRP A 103 -0.76 1.42 -15.39
C TRP A 103 -0.71 0.32 -16.45
N LEU A 104 -0.21 -0.87 -16.12
CA LEU A 104 -0.17 -2.03 -17.03
C LEU A 104 -1.57 -2.43 -17.52
N VAL A 105 -2.55 -2.42 -16.61
CA VAL A 105 -3.96 -2.69 -16.96
C VAL A 105 -4.53 -1.59 -17.84
N GLN A 106 -4.25 -0.33 -17.52
CA GLN A 106 -4.71 0.82 -18.30
C GLN A 106 -4.15 0.81 -19.72
N LYS A 107 -2.87 0.43 -19.90
CA LYS A 107 -2.22 0.26 -21.20
C LYS A 107 -2.62 -1.03 -21.92
N ARG A 108 -3.50 -1.85 -21.32
CA ARG A 108 -3.95 -3.16 -21.84
C ARG A 108 -2.81 -4.15 -22.10
N LEU A 109 -1.69 -3.99 -21.39
CA LEU A 109 -0.56 -4.91 -21.47
C LEU A 109 -0.82 -6.19 -20.67
N LEU A 110 -1.59 -6.07 -19.58
CA LEU A 110 -2.05 -7.19 -18.77
C LEU A 110 -3.48 -6.94 -18.29
N ASP A 111 -4.23 -8.01 -18.04
CA ASP A 111 -5.53 -7.93 -17.39
C ASP A 111 -5.40 -7.99 -15.84
N VAL A 112 -6.51 -7.73 -15.15
CA VAL A 112 -6.54 -7.72 -13.68
C VAL A 112 -6.10 -9.08 -13.09
N PRO A 113 -6.57 -10.25 -13.60
CA PRO A 113 -6.09 -11.55 -13.15
C PRO A 113 -4.58 -11.76 -13.31
N ALA A 114 -3.98 -11.40 -14.44
CA ALA A 114 -2.55 -11.57 -14.69
C ALA A 114 -1.72 -10.70 -13.74
N VAL A 115 -2.09 -9.43 -13.56
CA VAL A 115 -1.43 -8.52 -12.61
C VAL A 115 -1.57 -9.02 -11.18
N SER A 116 -2.76 -9.50 -10.79
CA SER A 116 -2.97 -10.06 -9.45
C SER A 116 -2.08 -11.27 -9.18
N ARG A 117 -1.92 -12.18 -10.16
CA ARG A 117 -1.01 -13.33 -10.06
C ARG A 117 0.45 -12.87 -9.92
N ALA A 118 0.89 -11.89 -10.70
CA ALA A 118 2.25 -11.36 -10.62
C ALA A 118 2.54 -10.72 -9.25
N LEU A 119 1.59 -9.95 -8.71
CA LEU A 119 1.72 -9.34 -7.37
C LEU A 119 1.79 -10.40 -6.25
N LEU A 120 1.02 -11.49 -6.36
CA LEU A 120 1.09 -12.59 -5.40
C LEU A 120 2.45 -13.30 -5.43
N GLU A 121 3.06 -13.48 -6.61
CA GLU A 121 4.41 -14.05 -6.74
C GLU A 121 5.48 -13.15 -6.09
N CYS A 122 5.33 -11.83 -6.17
CA CYS A 122 6.20 -10.89 -5.47
C CYS A 122 6.14 -11.08 -3.95
N TRP A 123 4.96 -11.37 -3.39
CA TRP A 123 4.76 -11.50 -1.93
C TRP A 123 5.03 -12.91 -1.40
N GLY A 124 4.77 -13.94 -2.21
CA GLY A 124 4.96 -15.35 -1.82
C GLY A 124 6.43 -15.76 -1.61
N ARG A 125 7.39 -14.98 -2.13
CA ARG A 125 8.84 -15.25 -2.01
C ARG A 125 9.55 -14.37 -1.00
N THR A 126 8.83 -13.78 -0.05
CA THR A 126 9.41 -12.91 0.99
C THR A 126 10.16 -13.70 2.07
N ILE A 127 11.14 -14.50 1.68
CA ILE A 127 12.38 -14.72 2.44
C ILE A 127 13.44 -14.01 1.59
N PHE A 128 13.90 -12.82 1.99
CA PHE A 128 15.23 -12.23 1.75
C PHE A 128 15.29 -10.68 1.74
N SER A 129 16.44 -10.25 2.28
CA SER A 129 17.09 -8.94 2.47
C SER A 129 16.26 -7.70 2.77
N ALA A 130 16.38 -7.21 4.00
CA ALA A 130 15.88 -5.92 4.47
C ALA A 130 16.48 -4.70 3.72
N HIS A 131 17.52 -4.87 2.91
CA HIS A 131 18.26 -3.75 2.30
C HIS A 131 17.66 -3.16 1.00
N GLU A 132 16.70 -3.84 0.35
CA GLU A 132 16.08 -3.34 -0.89
C GLU A 132 14.66 -2.79 -0.72
N ARG A 133 14.06 -2.96 0.48
CA ARG A 133 12.77 -2.34 0.79
C ARG A 133 13.01 -0.93 1.31
N LEU A 134 12.34 0.04 0.70
CA LEU A 134 12.10 1.31 1.40
C LEU A 134 11.43 0.96 2.74
N PRO A 135 11.91 1.49 3.88
CA PRO A 135 11.21 1.31 5.13
C PRO A 135 9.77 1.81 4.95
N PRO A 136 8.76 1.11 5.51
CA PRO A 136 7.40 1.58 5.43
C PRO A 136 7.33 2.99 6.03
N PRO A 137 6.61 3.94 5.42
CA PRO A 137 6.51 5.33 5.91
C PRO A 137 5.72 5.42 7.23
N PHE A 138 5.22 4.28 7.71
CA PHE A 138 4.45 4.11 8.95
C PHE A 138 5.23 3.33 10.02
N SER A 139 6.48 2.95 9.76
CA SER A 139 7.41 2.59 10.83
C SER A 139 8.12 3.84 11.29
N SER A 140 8.36 3.94 12.59
CA SER A 140 9.22 4.92 13.26
C SER A 140 10.66 5.01 12.71
N ALA A 141 10.99 4.28 11.65
CA ALA A 141 12.31 4.28 11.04
C ALA A 141 12.42 5.42 10.00
N PRO A 142 13.49 6.24 10.06
CA PRO A 142 13.79 7.22 9.03
C PRO A 142 13.82 6.54 7.66
N LEU A 143 13.45 7.28 6.60
CA LEU A 143 13.98 7.00 5.26
C LEU A 143 15.51 6.99 5.40
N LEU A 144 16.10 5.81 5.58
CA LEU A 144 17.55 5.67 5.81
C LEU A 144 18.31 6.37 4.68
N PRO A 145 19.46 6.99 4.98
CA PRO A 145 20.25 7.70 4.00
C PRO A 145 20.66 6.70 2.91
N LEU A 146 20.56 7.14 1.65
CA LEU A 146 21.16 6.42 0.55
C LEU A 146 22.62 6.10 0.90
N PRO A 147 23.09 4.86 0.70
CA PRO A 147 24.49 4.54 0.92
C PRO A 147 25.36 5.50 0.10
N GLY A 148 26.45 5.97 0.73
CA GLY A 148 27.32 7.01 0.20
C GLY A 148 27.72 6.79 -1.26
N ARG A 149 28.11 7.89 -1.92
CA ARG A 149 28.43 8.08 -3.35
C ARG A 149 29.19 6.94 -4.07
N ALA A 150 29.79 5.99 -3.36
CA ALA A 150 30.50 4.84 -3.91
C ALA A 150 29.60 3.70 -4.44
N GLY A 151 28.36 3.54 -3.97
CA GLY A 151 27.45 2.46 -4.42
C GLY A 151 26.68 2.74 -5.73
N LEU A 152 26.80 3.95 -6.26
CA LEU A 152 25.94 4.50 -7.32
C LEU A 152 26.39 4.21 -8.76
N ARG A 153 27.35 3.30 -8.98
CA ARG A 153 27.91 3.09 -10.32
C ARG A 153 27.21 2.06 -11.20
N HIS A 154 26.19 1.32 -10.73
CA HIS A 154 25.65 0.21 -11.54
C HIS A 154 24.13 0.11 -11.78
N ARG A 155 23.28 1.06 -11.35
CA ARG A 155 21.82 0.97 -11.60
C ARG A 155 21.18 2.34 -11.89
N ALA A 156 21.54 2.92 -13.03
CA ALA A 156 20.98 4.15 -13.58
C ALA A 156 19.52 3.94 -14.04
N GLY A 157 18.61 4.87 -13.71
CA GLY A 157 17.20 4.84 -14.11
C GLY A 157 16.29 5.33 -12.99
N HIS A 158 15.74 4.42 -12.17
CA HIS A 158 14.73 4.76 -11.15
C HIS A 158 15.23 5.52 -9.93
N TRP A 159 16.47 5.32 -9.51
CA TRP A 159 16.98 5.95 -8.29
C TRP A 159 17.33 7.43 -8.48
N HIS A 160 17.32 7.95 -9.72
CA HIS A 160 17.57 9.36 -9.97
C HIS A 160 16.41 10.25 -9.53
N LEU A 161 15.16 9.75 -9.58
CA LEU A 161 13.96 10.49 -9.17
C LEU A 161 13.72 10.43 -7.65
N VAL A 162 13.98 9.28 -7.01
CA VAL A 162 13.88 9.14 -5.54
C VAL A 162 15.09 9.76 -4.83
N GLY A 163 16.28 9.67 -5.44
CA GLY A 163 17.53 10.12 -4.82
C GLY A 163 17.77 11.62 -4.81
N GLN A 164 16.83 12.43 -5.31
CA GLN A 164 16.86 13.89 -5.23
C GLN A 164 15.66 14.47 -4.46
N ALA A 165 14.78 13.63 -3.88
CA ALA A 165 13.57 14.14 -3.24
C ALA A 165 13.88 14.89 -1.93
N LEU A 166 14.76 14.33 -1.08
CA LEU A 166 15.19 14.95 0.18
C LEU A 166 16.64 14.61 0.50
N ALA A 167 17.42 15.61 0.88
CA ALA A 167 18.74 15.42 1.49
C ALA A 167 18.60 14.84 2.92
N VAL A 168 19.63 14.14 3.40
CA VAL A 168 19.64 13.53 4.74
C VAL A 168 19.35 14.54 5.86
N ALA A 169 19.89 15.75 5.74
CA ALA A 169 19.61 16.83 6.69
C ALA A 169 18.13 17.27 6.66
N GLN A 170 17.49 17.30 5.49
CA GLN A 170 16.08 17.63 5.34
C GLN A 170 15.18 16.56 5.95
N VAL A 171 15.52 15.28 5.77
CA VAL A 171 14.85 14.16 6.45
C VAL A 171 14.96 14.31 7.97
N GLY A 172 16.15 14.62 8.48
CA GLY A 172 16.39 14.85 9.91
C GLY A 172 15.51 15.97 10.49
N MET A 173 15.39 17.09 9.79
CA MET A 173 14.52 18.21 10.21
C MET A 173 13.04 17.80 10.28
N VAL A 174 12.53 17.09 9.27
CA VAL A 174 11.12 16.65 9.26
C VAL A 174 10.86 15.67 10.40
N LEU A 175 11.81 14.79 10.72
CA LEU A 175 11.67 13.83 11.83
C LEU A 175 11.66 14.53 13.19
N GLN A 176 12.47 15.57 13.39
CA GLN A 176 12.45 16.37 14.62
C GLN A 176 11.08 17.05 14.82
N ASP A 177 10.51 17.64 13.77
CA ASP A 177 9.15 18.20 13.82
C ASP A 177 8.11 17.12 14.10
N GLN A 178 8.29 15.93 13.49
CA GLN A 178 7.41 14.80 13.69
C GLN A 178 7.44 14.28 15.13
N ASP A 179 8.54 14.46 15.85
CA ASP A 179 8.67 14.16 17.28
C ASP A 179 8.04 15.24 18.16
N GLN A 180 7.56 16.35 17.61
CA GLN A 180 6.85 17.41 18.33
C GLN A 180 5.40 17.54 17.87
N SER A 181 4.99 16.84 16.82
CA SER A 181 3.66 16.89 16.21
C SER A 181 2.95 15.53 16.17
N GLU A 182 1.63 15.55 15.99
CA GLU A 182 0.80 14.39 15.62
C GLU A 182 0.82 14.13 14.09
N ASP A 183 1.34 15.08 13.32
CA ASP A 183 1.35 15.04 11.85
C ASP A 183 2.27 13.93 11.30
N ARG A 184 1.89 13.40 10.14
CA ARG A 184 2.70 12.41 9.42
C ARG A 184 3.83 13.07 8.64
N PHE A 185 4.92 12.34 8.41
CA PHE A 185 6.11 12.82 7.70
C PHE A 185 5.78 13.52 6.38
N GLY A 186 4.93 12.92 5.54
CA GLY A 186 4.55 13.50 4.25
C GLY A 186 3.86 14.85 4.37
N VAL A 187 3.02 15.03 5.38
CA VAL A 187 2.33 16.31 5.66
C VAL A 187 3.34 17.37 6.07
N LEU A 188 4.27 17.03 6.96
CA LEU A 188 5.33 17.94 7.42
C LEU A 188 6.31 18.29 6.30
N ALA A 189 6.66 17.33 5.44
CA ALA A 189 7.53 17.56 4.30
C ALA A 189 6.90 18.51 3.26
N ILE A 190 5.60 18.37 2.99
CA ILE A 190 4.85 19.32 2.14
C ILE A 190 4.77 20.69 2.80
N ARG A 191 4.45 20.75 4.11
CA ARG A 191 4.38 22.02 4.86
C ARG A 191 5.70 22.78 4.84
N ARG A 192 6.82 22.07 4.91
CA ARG A 192 8.17 22.64 4.77
C ARG A 192 8.59 22.92 3.33
N GLN A 193 7.72 22.69 2.34
CA GLN A 193 8.00 22.85 0.91
C GLN A 193 9.17 21.97 0.42
N LEU A 194 9.46 20.90 1.16
CA LEU A 194 10.52 19.95 0.84
C LEU A 194 10.04 18.87 -0.13
N LEU A 195 8.72 18.62 -0.17
CA LEU A 195 8.07 17.76 -1.15
C LEU A 195 6.85 18.48 -1.74
N THR A 196 6.60 18.26 -3.03
CA THR A 196 5.29 18.55 -3.62
C THR A 196 4.29 17.41 -3.33
N PRO A 197 2.97 17.65 -3.40
CA PRO A 197 1.98 16.59 -3.29
C PRO A 197 2.20 15.45 -4.31
N ALA A 198 2.60 15.77 -5.53
CA ALA A 198 2.91 14.77 -6.57
C ALA A 198 4.12 13.92 -6.19
N GLN A 199 5.18 14.53 -5.64
CA GLN A 199 6.35 13.80 -5.14
C GLN A 199 5.98 12.87 -3.99
N LEU A 200 5.12 13.31 -3.06
CA LEU A 200 4.63 12.45 -1.98
C LEU A 200 3.87 11.24 -2.52
N VAL A 201 2.93 11.45 -3.45
CA VAL A 201 2.16 10.36 -4.09
C VAL A 201 3.08 9.34 -4.76
N HIS A 202 4.10 9.81 -5.49
CA HIS A 202 5.06 8.93 -6.15
C HIS A 202 5.87 8.11 -5.16
N LEU A 203 6.39 8.72 -4.09
CA LEU A 203 7.13 8.01 -3.04
C LEU A 203 6.27 6.94 -2.35
N LEU A 204 5.02 7.28 -2.00
CA LEU A 204 4.06 6.34 -1.42
C LEU A 204 3.72 5.21 -2.39
N THR A 205 3.63 5.50 -3.69
CA THR A 205 3.40 4.48 -4.73
C THR A 205 4.52 3.45 -4.75
N LEU A 206 5.78 3.90 -4.73
CA LEU A 206 6.95 3.02 -4.72
C LEU A 206 7.07 2.18 -3.44
N GLN A 207 6.48 2.61 -2.33
CA GLN A 207 6.44 1.84 -1.08
C GLN A 207 5.41 0.72 -1.12
N HIS A 208 4.27 0.94 -1.77
CA HIS A 208 3.25 -0.10 -1.92
C HIS A 208 3.59 -1.12 -3.00
N GLU A 209 4.36 -0.72 -4.01
CA GLU A 209 4.70 -1.55 -5.15
C GLU A 209 6.07 -1.17 -5.70
N CYS A 210 6.95 -2.15 -5.89
CA CYS A 210 8.21 -1.93 -6.59
C CYS A 210 8.05 -2.34 -8.08
N PRO A 211 8.04 -1.39 -9.04
CA PRO A 211 7.82 -1.71 -10.46
C PRO A 211 8.83 -2.73 -11.01
N LYS A 212 10.10 -2.62 -10.60
CA LYS A 212 11.16 -3.57 -11.01
C LYS A 212 10.88 -5.01 -10.54
N GLN A 213 10.41 -5.17 -9.31
CA GLN A 213 10.06 -6.49 -8.79
C GLN A 213 8.85 -7.06 -9.51
N LEU A 214 7.86 -6.21 -9.82
CA LEU A 214 6.69 -6.62 -10.58
C LEU A 214 7.07 -7.05 -12.01
N VAL A 215 7.94 -6.30 -12.70
CA VAL A 215 8.49 -6.71 -14.01
C VAL A 215 9.18 -8.07 -13.92
N ALA A 216 10.03 -8.28 -12.92
CA ALA A 216 10.72 -9.55 -12.75
C ALA A 216 9.76 -10.73 -12.50
N ALA A 217 8.64 -10.49 -11.80
CA ALA A 217 7.60 -11.50 -11.60
C ALA A 217 6.83 -11.76 -12.91
N ILE A 218 6.46 -10.71 -13.64
CA ILE A 218 5.78 -10.79 -14.94
C ILE A 218 6.57 -11.63 -15.94
N ILE A 219 7.87 -11.37 -16.08
CA ILE A 219 8.77 -12.11 -16.98
C ILE A 219 8.87 -13.58 -16.57
N ARG A 220 9.07 -13.84 -15.27
CA ARG A 220 9.21 -15.20 -14.74
C ARG A 220 7.96 -16.05 -14.96
N LEU A 221 6.78 -15.44 -14.81
CA LEU A 221 5.50 -16.09 -15.06
C LEU A 221 5.16 -16.19 -16.55
N GLY A 222 5.99 -15.63 -17.43
CA GLY A 222 5.77 -15.64 -18.88
C GLY A 222 4.51 -14.88 -19.31
N LEU A 223 4.10 -13.86 -18.55
CA LEU A 223 2.83 -13.15 -18.83
C LEU A 223 2.94 -12.25 -20.07
N ILE A 224 4.12 -11.65 -20.29
CA ILE A 224 4.48 -10.90 -21.51
C ILE A 224 5.98 -11.10 -21.82
N PRO A 225 6.42 -10.84 -23.07
CA PRO A 225 7.83 -10.93 -23.45
C PRO A 225 8.76 -10.00 -22.62
N PRO A 226 10.02 -10.39 -22.36
CA PRO A 226 10.96 -9.60 -21.54
C PRO A 226 11.28 -8.20 -22.07
N ASP A 227 11.36 -8.05 -23.39
CA ASP A 227 11.56 -6.78 -24.09
C ASP A 227 10.36 -5.84 -23.89
N VAL A 228 9.13 -6.37 -24.03
CA VAL A 228 7.90 -5.62 -23.77
C VAL A 228 7.80 -5.20 -22.31
N ALA A 229 8.14 -6.09 -21.37
CA ALA A 229 8.10 -5.79 -19.95
C ALA A 229 9.13 -4.72 -19.54
N THR A 230 10.33 -4.76 -20.12
CA THR A 230 11.36 -3.74 -19.92
C THR A 230 10.92 -2.39 -20.49
N LYS A 231 10.38 -2.38 -21.71
CA LYS A 231 9.87 -1.16 -22.36
C LYS A 231 8.71 -0.54 -21.57
N ALA A 232 7.79 -1.36 -21.07
CA ALA A 232 6.69 -0.91 -20.21
C ALA A 232 7.20 -0.19 -18.95
N LEU A 233 8.28 -0.68 -18.34
CA LEU A 233 8.90 -0.05 -17.19
C LEU A 233 9.49 1.31 -17.53
N GLU A 234 10.18 1.43 -18.66
CA GLU A 234 10.77 2.67 -19.15
C GLU A 234 9.68 3.72 -19.40
N ASP A 235 8.61 3.35 -20.12
CA ASP A 235 7.50 4.23 -20.44
C ASP A 235 6.76 4.71 -19.19
N TYR A 236 6.48 3.80 -18.26
CA TYR A 236 5.93 4.16 -16.94
C TYR A 236 6.84 5.17 -16.21
N SER A 237 8.15 4.95 -16.23
CA SER A 237 9.11 5.83 -15.54
C SER A 237 9.16 7.22 -16.15
N ALA A 238 9.09 7.31 -17.48
CA ALA A 238 9.06 8.57 -18.21
C ALA A 238 7.78 9.35 -17.90
N GLU A 239 6.62 8.68 -17.86
CA GLU A 239 5.34 9.30 -17.47
C GLU A 239 5.38 9.81 -16.02
N GLN A 240 5.92 9.02 -15.08
CA GLN A 240 6.08 9.46 -13.69
C GLN A 240 7.05 10.65 -13.57
N ALA A 241 8.17 10.64 -14.29
CA ALA A 241 9.11 11.76 -14.30
C ALA A 241 8.46 13.06 -14.80
N ALA A 242 7.63 12.98 -15.85
CA ALA A 242 6.91 14.12 -16.38
C ALA A 242 5.90 14.70 -15.37
N LEU A 243 5.20 13.83 -14.62
CA LEU A 243 4.24 14.22 -13.58
C LEU A 243 4.90 14.90 -12.37
N LEU A 244 6.14 14.53 -12.07
CA LEU A 244 6.86 15.07 -10.91
C LEU A 244 7.37 16.49 -11.13
N GLY A 245 7.49 16.93 -12.38
CA GLY A 245 8.07 18.24 -12.73
C GLY A 245 9.53 18.40 -12.27
N SER A 246 10.14 19.52 -12.62
CA SER A 246 11.44 19.91 -12.02
C SER A 246 11.25 20.20 -10.54
N SER A 247 12.07 19.58 -9.69
CA SER A 247 12.01 19.74 -8.23
C SER A 247 12.09 21.22 -7.82
N PRO A 248 11.24 21.72 -6.89
CA PRO A 248 11.43 23.05 -6.30
C PRO A 248 12.73 23.17 -5.49
N ALA A 249 13.39 22.04 -5.16
CA ALA A 249 14.60 21.98 -4.36
C ALA A 249 15.91 22.35 -5.11
N LEU A 250 15.84 22.91 -6.32
CA LEU A 250 17.00 23.45 -7.05
C LEU A 250 17.00 24.98 -7.13
N VAL A 251 16.34 25.67 -6.20
CA VAL A 251 16.42 27.13 -6.08
C VAL A 251 16.84 27.49 -4.66
N HIS A 252 18.13 27.84 -4.56
CA HIS A 252 18.91 28.36 -3.42
C HIS A 252 19.60 27.35 -2.49
#